data_AF-A0A8K0LD23-F1
#
_entry.id   AF-A0A8K0LD23-F1
#
_cell.length_a   1.000
_cell.length_b   1.000
_cell.length_c   1.000
_cell.angle_alpha   90.00
_cell.angle_beta   90.00
_cell.angle_gamma   90.00
#
_symmetry.space_group_name_H-M   'P 1'
#
loop_
_entity.id
_entity.type
_entity.pdbx_description
1 polymer ?
#
loop_
_entity_poly.entity_id
_entity_poly.type
_entity_poly.pdbx_seq_one_letter_code
_entity_poly.pdbx_strand_id
1 'polypeptide(L)'
;MRYELSPAELTTLLQNSKKDSKGRRVYETTVAFPPTRDTETFARMANIRLNQVRVWLPGARRKPETGGHRQILQVSISHLGHETLWDPNATNYDFNHEPVDLQFSYDTSQVDAIDDCLPSLVFGRQAIENDYVSGDVSTHTVAPIGPLGEWTIGIREGDNEGLDLSRVTGVWMEFCGRNMPFHKPEGPGKVKN
;
A
#
# COMPACT_ATOMS: atom_id res chain seq x y z
N MET A 1 -2.08 -2.81 -9.35
CA MET A 1 -1.34 -1.57 -9.69
C MET A 1 -0.10 -1.56 -8.82
N ARG A 2 1.12 -1.55 -9.37
CA ARG A 2 2.37 -1.65 -8.58
C ARG A 2 3.17 -0.37 -8.71
N TYR A 3 3.74 0.08 -7.60
CA TYR A 3 4.58 1.26 -7.53
C TYR A 3 5.86 0.92 -6.79
N GLU A 4 7.01 1.19 -7.41
CA GLU A 4 8.32 1.04 -6.77
C GLU A 4 8.64 2.28 -5.95
N LEU A 5 9.04 2.09 -4.69
CA LEU A 5 9.53 3.19 -3.85
C LEU A 5 10.72 3.87 -4.53
N SER A 6 10.77 5.20 -4.42
CA SER A 6 11.93 5.96 -4.89
C SER A 6 13.20 5.58 -4.11
N PRO A 7 14.39 5.82 -4.66
CA PRO A 7 15.65 5.55 -3.95
C PRO A 7 15.74 6.22 -2.57
N ALA A 8 15.15 7.41 -2.41
CA ALA A 8 15.13 8.13 -1.13
C ALA A 8 14.22 7.45 -0.10
N GLU A 9 13.04 6.98 -0.50
CA GLU A 9 12.10 6.28 0.38
C GLU A 9 12.62 4.90 0.76
N LEU A 10 13.24 4.19 -0.18
CA LEU A 10 13.91 2.92 0.06
C LEU A 10 15.04 3.09 1.07
N THR A 11 15.89 4.11 0.88
CA THR A 11 16.99 4.44 1.80
C THR A 11 16.44 4.75 3.19
N THR A 12 15.36 5.54 3.27
CA THR A 12 14.71 5.88 4.54
C THR A 12 14.20 4.63 5.24
N LEU A 13 13.50 3.75 4.52
CA LEU A 13 12.98 2.51 5.07
C LEU A 13 14.10 1.61 5.60
N LEU A 14 15.16 1.39 4.83
CA LEU A 14 16.19 0.39 5.16
C LEU A 14 17.25 0.89 6.16
N GLN A 15 17.52 2.20 6.20
CA GLN A 15 18.63 2.76 6.99
C GLN A 15 18.18 3.51 8.24
N ASN A 16 16.98 4.10 8.26
CA ASN A 16 16.53 4.95 9.36
C ASN A 16 15.69 4.18 10.38
N SER A 17 16.19 3.03 10.85
CA SER A 17 15.47 2.23 11.84
C SER A 17 15.45 2.91 13.22
N LYS A 18 14.29 3.01 13.85
CA LYS A 18 14.13 3.39 15.27
C LYS A 18 14.12 2.15 16.17
N LYS A 19 14.33 2.34 17.47
CA LYS A 19 14.23 1.27 18.48
C LYS A 19 12.88 1.35 19.18
N ASP A 20 12.19 0.21 19.32
CA ASP A 20 10.96 0.10 20.12
C ASP A 20 11.28 0.09 21.64
N SER A 21 10.24 0.05 22.47
CA SER A 21 10.38 0.00 23.94
C SER A 21 11.13 -1.22 24.47
N LYS A 22 11.34 -2.25 23.64
CA LYS A 22 12.10 -3.45 23.96
C LYS A 22 13.48 -3.48 23.29
N GLY A 23 13.92 -2.37 22.68
CA GLY A 23 15.22 -2.27 22.00
C GLY A 23 15.31 -3.02 20.67
N ARG A 24 14.17 -3.38 20.06
CA ARG A 24 14.10 -4.03 18.74
C ARG A 24 13.96 -2.98 17.64
N ARG A 25 14.50 -3.22 16.45
CA ARG A 25 14.42 -2.26 15.35
C ARG A 25 13.01 -2.21 14.74
N VAL A 26 12.62 -1.01 14.36
CA VAL A 26 11.45 -0.70 13.56
C VAL A 26 11.92 0.12 12.37
N TYR A 27 11.75 -0.45 11.19
CA TYR A 27 12.02 0.18 9.90
C TYR A 27 10.73 0.84 9.43
N GLU A 28 10.80 2.10 9.03
CA GLU A 28 9.60 2.86 8.67
C GLU A 28 9.92 3.89 7.60
N THR A 29 8.99 4.09 6.66
CA THR A 29 9.04 5.18 5.70
C THR A 29 7.63 5.66 5.40
N THR A 30 7.50 6.93 5.04
CA THR A 30 6.24 7.52 4.57
C THR A 30 6.37 7.86 3.10
N VAL A 31 5.36 7.46 2.33
CA VAL A 31 5.29 7.59 0.88
C VAL A 31 4.01 8.35 0.54
N ALA A 32 4.15 9.53 -0.05
CA ALA A 32 3.01 10.30 -0.53
C ALA A 32 2.68 9.90 -1.98
N PHE A 33 1.41 9.65 -2.29
CA PHE A 33 0.93 9.38 -3.64
C PHE A 33 0.07 10.53 -4.15
N PRO A 34 0.67 11.69 -4.46
CA PRO A 34 -0.11 12.75 -5.08
C PRO A 34 -0.55 12.32 -6.49
N PRO A 35 -1.65 12.91 -6.98
CA PRO A 35 -2.12 12.84 -8.36
C PRO A 35 -1.03 12.85 -9.45
N THR A 36 0.06 13.58 -9.24
CA THR A 36 1.15 13.80 -10.20
C THR A 36 2.27 12.78 -10.12
N ARG A 37 2.30 11.93 -9.08
CA ARG A 37 3.42 11.02 -8.83
C ARG A 37 3.49 9.87 -9.82
N ASP A 38 2.35 9.42 -10.31
CA ASP A 38 2.27 8.29 -11.22
C ASP A 38 1.26 8.55 -12.32
N THR A 39 1.76 9.14 -13.41
CA THR A 39 0.99 9.46 -14.61
C THR A 39 0.85 8.27 -15.56
N GLU A 40 1.28 7.06 -15.17
CA GLU A 40 1.20 5.86 -16.01
C GLU A 40 0.25 4.82 -15.37
N THR A 41 0.49 4.43 -14.12
CA THR A 41 -0.27 3.39 -13.43
C THR A 41 -1.72 3.80 -13.18
N PHE A 42 -1.96 5.08 -12.85
CA PHE A 42 -3.29 5.60 -12.54
C PHE A 42 -3.88 6.50 -13.64
N ALA A 43 -3.17 6.69 -14.75
CA ALA A 43 -3.45 7.67 -15.81
C ALA A 43 -4.87 7.64 -16.39
N ARG A 44 -5.56 6.50 -16.26
CA ARG A 44 -6.86 6.21 -16.88
C ARG A 44 -7.92 5.81 -15.87
N MET A 45 -7.65 6.01 -14.58
CA MET A 45 -8.43 5.47 -13.49
C MET A 45 -8.99 6.60 -12.63
N ALA A 46 -10.30 6.77 -12.68
CA ALA A 46 -11.06 7.62 -11.77
C ALA A 46 -11.64 6.79 -10.62
N ASN A 47 -11.90 7.45 -9.49
CA ASN A 47 -12.58 6.90 -8.31
C ASN A 47 -12.05 5.51 -7.91
N ILE A 48 -10.73 5.43 -7.73
CA ILE A 48 -10.06 4.18 -7.38
C ILE A 48 -10.37 3.86 -5.91
N ARG A 49 -10.92 2.67 -5.66
CA ARG A 49 -11.21 2.17 -4.31
C ARG A 49 -10.48 0.86 -4.07
N LEU A 50 -9.74 0.82 -2.98
CA LEU A 50 -8.90 -0.30 -2.62
C LEU A 50 -9.68 -1.36 -1.87
N ASN A 51 -9.34 -2.62 -2.14
CA ASN A 51 -9.76 -3.76 -1.32
C ASN A 51 -8.58 -4.40 -0.58
N GLN A 52 -7.36 -4.17 -1.09
CA GLN A 52 -6.14 -4.69 -0.49
C GLN A 52 -4.95 -3.82 -0.91
N VAL A 53 -4.02 -3.64 0.01
CA VAL A 53 -2.69 -3.06 -0.22
C VAL A 53 -1.65 -4.09 0.18
N ARG A 54 -0.70 -4.34 -0.70
CA ARG A 54 0.41 -5.26 -0.46
C ARG A 54 1.72 -4.48 -0.53
N VAL A 55 2.70 -4.91 0.25
CA VAL A 55 4.05 -4.37 0.20
C VAL A 55 5.02 -5.51 0.01
N TRP A 56 5.65 -5.54 -1.15
CA TRP A 56 6.58 -6.58 -1.54
C TRP A 56 8.02 -6.11 -1.29
N LEU A 57 8.78 -6.92 -0.58
CA LEU A 57 10.22 -6.74 -0.37
C LEU A 57 10.99 -7.97 -0.89
N PRO A 58 11.22 -8.07 -2.22
CA PRO A 58 12.06 -9.10 -2.79
C PRO A 58 13.44 -9.16 -2.13
N GLY A 59 13.91 -10.37 -1.86
CA GLY A 59 15.19 -10.61 -1.16
C GLY A 59 15.11 -10.47 0.37
N ALA A 60 14.00 -9.98 0.95
CA ALA A 60 13.81 -10.01 2.39
C ALA A 60 13.78 -11.46 2.89
N ARG A 61 14.31 -11.70 4.08
CA ARG A 61 14.28 -13.01 4.75
C ARG A 61 13.96 -12.86 6.22
N ARG A 62 13.47 -13.94 6.81
CA ARG A 62 13.31 -14.07 8.25
C ARG A 62 13.47 -15.53 8.67
N LYS A 63 13.52 -15.77 9.98
CA LYS A 63 13.54 -17.13 10.52
C LYS A 63 12.27 -17.88 10.11
N PRO A 64 12.36 -19.15 9.67
CA PRO A 64 11.20 -19.98 9.41
C PRO A 64 10.32 -20.15 10.66
N GLU A 65 9.02 -20.34 10.45
CA GLU A 65 8.08 -20.68 11.52
C GLU A 65 8.43 -22.00 12.20
N THR A 66 8.21 -22.10 13.50
CA THR A 66 8.48 -23.32 14.27
C THR A 66 7.71 -24.52 13.71
N GLY A 67 8.41 -25.56 13.29
CA GLY A 67 7.81 -26.77 12.74
C GLY A 67 7.42 -26.68 11.25
N GLY A 68 7.79 -25.60 10.56
CA GLY A 68 7.55 -25.42 9.13
C GLY A 68 8.79 -24.91 8.37
N HIS A 69 8.62 -24.71 7.06
CA HIS A 69 9.64 -24.12 6.18
C HIS A 69 9.30 -22.70 5.72
N ARG A 70 8.09 -22.21 6.03
CA ARG A 70 7.60 -20.92 5.58
C ARG A 70 8.26 -19.79 6.36
N GLN A 71 8.50 -18.68 5.65
CA GLN A 71 9.09 -17.47 6.22
C GLN A 71 8.10 -16.31 6.04
N ILE A 72 7.10 -16.25 6.91
CA ILE A 72 5.98 -15.29 6.76
C ILE A 72 6.40 -13.90 7.23
N LEU A 73 6.78 -13.00 6.32
CA LEU A 73 7.09 -11.62 6.66
C LEU A 73 5.80 -10.83 6.84
N GLN A 74 5.71 -10.11 7.95
CA GLN A 74 4.60 -9.22 8.29
C GLN A 74 5.03 -7.75 8.15
N VAL A 75 4.23 -6.99 7.41
CA VAL A 75 4.40 -5.56 7.15
C VAL A 75 3.17 -4.82 7.65
N SER A 76 3.38 -3.76 8.44
CA SER A 76 2.33 -2.81 8.81
C SER A 76 2.24 -1.72 7.75
N ILE A 77 1.02 -1.36 7.36
CA ILE A 77 0.73 -0.33 6.38
C ILE A 77 -0.28 0.61 7.02
N SER A 78 -0.13 1.92 6.91
CA SER A 78 -1.11 2.87 7.42
C SER A 78 -1.44 3.91 6.35
N HIS A 79 -2.72 4.13 6.06
CA HIS A 79 -3.18 5.28 5.29
C HIS A 79 -3.43 6.43 6.25
N LEU A 80 -2.78 7.58 6.08
CA LEU A 80 -2.76 8.65 7.09
C LEU A 80 -4.01 9.54 7.11
N GLY A 81 -5.00 9.23 6.27
CA GLY A 81 -6.33 9.84 6.33
C GLY A 81 -6.58 10.95 5.34
N HIS A 82 -5.53 11.62 4.83
CA HIS A 82 -5.67 12.57 3.73
C HIS A 82 -5.71 11.85 2.39
N GLU A 83 -6.78 12.03 1.62
CA GLU A 83 -6.99 11.39 0.33
C GLU A 83 -7.45 12.39 -0.74
N THR A 84 -6.99 12.17 -1.98
CA THR A 84 -7.50 12.83 -3.17
C THR A 84 -8.25 11.83 -4.06
N LEU A 85 -9.49 12.13 -4.44
CA LEU A 85 -10.25 11.39 -5.43
C LEU A 85 -10.35 12.16 -6.74
N TRP A 86 -10.27 11.41 -7.83
CA TRP A 86 -10.70 11.88 -9.14
C TRP A 86 -12.08 11.35 -9.48
N ASP A 87 -12.98 12.23 -9.91
CA ASP A 87 -14.19 11.79 -10.59
C ASP A 87 -13.88 11.41 -12.05
N PRO A 88 -14.81 10.75 -12.76
CA PRO A 88 -14.65 10.46 -14.18
C PRO A 88 -14.43 11.68 -15.09
N ASN A 89 -14.67 12.91 -14.62
CA ASN A 89 -14.42 14.15 -15.36
C ASN A 89 -13.05 14.78 -15.04
N ALA A 90 -12.20 14.07 -14.28
CA ALA A 90 -10.91 14.56 -13.79
C ALA A 90 -11.01 15.76 -12.84
N THR A 91 -12.13 15.88 -12.12
CA THR A 91 -12.28 16.81 -11.00
C THR A 91 -11.68 16.18 -9.73
N ASN A 92 -10.84 16.95 -9.03
CA ASN A 92 -10.23 16.53 -7.78
C ASN A 92 -11.16 16.83 -6.60
N TYR A 93 -11.23 15.88 -5.67
CA TYR A 93 -11.90 16.03 -4.38
C TYR A 93 -10.95 15.59 -3.28
N ASP A 94 -10.59 16.51 -2.40
CA ASP A 94 -9.77 16.24 -1.23
C ASP A 94 -10.66 16.04 -0.01
N PHE A 95 -10.34 15.03 0.81
CA PHE A 95 -11.05 14.76 2.04
C PHE A 95 -10.13 14.12 3.07
N ASN A 96 -10.58 14.15 4.32
CA ASN A 96 -9.86 13.60 5.45
C ASN A 96 -10.74 12.59 6.19
N HIS A 97 -10.13 11.50 6.61
CA HIS A 97 -10.73 10.49 7.49
C HIS A 97 -9.72 10.06 8.55
N GLU A 98 -10.16 9.26 9.54
CA GLU A 98 -9.24 8.69 10.52
C GLU A 98 -8.23 7.74 9.84
N PRO A 99 -6.97 7.65 10.29
CA PRO A 99 -6.00 6.75 9.72
C PRO A 99 -6.50 5.30 9.67
N VAL A 100 -6.16 4.59 8.58
CA VAL A 100 -6.53 3.18 8.40
C VAL A 100 -5.29 2.33 8.47
N ASP A 101 -5.20 1.53 9.53
CA ASP A 101 -4.11 0.59 9.75
C ASP A 101 -4.42 -0.77 9.11
N LEU A 102 -3.50 -1.23 8.29
CA LEU A 102 -3.58 -2.48 7.55
C LEU A 102 -2.35 -3.34 7.86
N GLN A 103 -2.53 -4.64 7.70
CA GLN A 103 -1.45 -5.61 7.83
C GLN A 103 -1.36 -6.45 6.57
N PHE A 104 -0.15 -6.64 6.09
CA PHE A 104 0.14 -7.49 4.94
C PHE A 104 1.18 -8.52 5.32
N SER A 105 0.95 -9.78 4.97
CA SER A 105 1.90 -10.85 5.20
C SER A 105 2.10 -11.70 3.96
N TYR A 106 3.32 -12.17 3.72
CA TYR A 106 3.64 -13.09 2.61
C TYR A 106 4.81 -14.00 2.94
N ASP A 107 4.91 -15.14 2.25
CA ASP A 107 6.03 -16.07 2.40
C ASP A 107 7.25 -15.60 1.59
N THR A 108 8.31 -15.19 2.28
CA THR A 108 9.54 -14.70 1.64
C THR A 108 10.44 -15.81 1.10
N SER A 109 10.16 -17.08 1.43
CA SER A 109 11.03 -18.20 1.02
C SER A 109 11.13 -18.38 -0.49
N GLN A 110 10.17 -17.83 -1.23
CA GLN A 110 10.05 -17.92 -2.69
C GLN A 110 10.09 -16.56 -3.38
N VAL A 111 10.49 -15.48 -2.70
CA VAL A 111 10.48 -14.12 -3.28
C VAL A 111 11.89 -13.54 -3.29
N ASP A 112 12.55 -13.65 -4.43
CA ASP A 112 13.87 -13.06 -4.71
C ASP A 112 13.79 -11.85 -5.64
N ALA A 113 12.80 -11.84 -6.54
CA ALA A 113 12.53 -10.75 -7.46
C ALA A 113 11.05 -10.32 -7.45
N ILE A 114 10.75 -9.20 -8.09
CA ILE A 114 9.37 -8.67 -8.20
C ILE A 114 8.44 -9.60 -8.98
N ASP A 115 8.97 -10.38 -9.92
CA ASP A 115 8.20 -11.35 -10.72
C ASP A 115 7.74 -12.55 -9.89
N ASP A 116 8.43 -12.84 -8.77
CA ASP A 116 8.04 -13.88 -7.83
C ASP A 116 6.88 -13.46 -6.91
N CYS A 117 6.50 -12.18 -6.93
CA CYS A 117 5.45 -11.63 -6.07
C CYS A 117 4.06 -12.07 -6.57
N LEU A 118 3.69 -13.30 -6.23
CA LEU A 118 2.45 -13.94 -6.64
C LEU A 118 1.37 -13.86 -5.55
N PRO A 119 0.09 -13.68 -5.91
CA PRO A 119 -1.01 -13.68 -4.95
C PRO A 119 -1.11 -14.96 -4.09
N SER A 120 -0.63 -16.10 -4.59
CA SER A 120 -0.60 -17.37 -3.87
C SER A 120 0.36 -17.40 -2.67
N LEU A 121 1.29 -16.45 -2.60
CA LEU A 121 2.26 -16.33 -1.50
C LEU A 121 1.75 -15.42 -0.37
N VAL A 122 0.60 -14.76 -0.57
CA VAL A 122 0.01 -13.85 0.41
C VAL A 122 -0.68 -14.64 1.53
N PHE A 123 -0.43 -14.23 2.77
CA PHE A 123 -1.02 -14.79 3.97
C PHE A 123 -1.98 -13.78 4.59
N GLY A 124 -3.23 -14.19 4.71
CA GLY A 124 -4.32 -13.32 5.14
C GLY A 124 -4.78 -12.39 4.02
N ARG A 125 -6.01 -11.92 4.14
CA ARG A 125 -6.57 -10.93 3.23
C ARG A 125 -7.12 -9.79 4.07
N GLN A 126 -6.66 -8.58 3.76
CA GLN A 126 -7.29 -7.37 4.26
C GLN A 126 -8.72 -7.35 3.72
N ALA A 127 -9.69 -7.21 4.60
CA ALA A 127 -11.08 -7.07 4.23
C ALA A 127 -11.50 -5.61 4.39
N ILE A 128 -10.77 -4.70 3.71
CA ILE A 128 -10.99 -3.24 3.79
C ILE A 128 -12.45 -2.92 3.45
N GLU A 129 -13.03 -3.65 2.49
CA GLU A 129 -14.43 -3.51 2.10
C GLU A 129 -15.45 -3.94 3.16
N ASN A 130 -15.03 -4.73 4.16
CA ASN A 130 -15.86 -5.23 5.24
C ASN A 130 -15.51 -4.58 6.59
N ASP A 131 -14.64 -3.58 6.60
CA ASP A 131 -14.33 -2.80 7.79
C ASP A 131 -15.47 -1.79 7.99
N TYR A 132 -16.62 -2.30 8.44
CA TYR A 132 -17.76 -1.48 8.80
C TYR A 132 -17.63 -1.08 10.27
N VAL A 133 -17.88 0.20 10.56
CA VAL A 133 -17.95 0.67 11.95
C VAL A 133 -19.19 0.07 12.61
N SER A 134 -19.01 -0.79 13.61
CA SER A 134 -20.10 -1.11 14.55
C SER A 134 -20.14 -0.03 15.64
N GLY A 135 -20.96 1.01 15.45
CA GLY A 135 -21.04 2.14 16.39
C GLY A 135 -21.63 3.40 15.75
N ASP A 136 -21.60 4.51 16.48
CA ASP A 136 -22.07 5.81 15.98
C ASP A 136 -21.19 6.27 14.82
N VAL A 137 -21.81 6.34 13.63
CA VAL A 137 -21.21 6.91 12.42
C VAL A 137 -21.00 8.40 12.65
N SER A 138 -19.74 8.82 12.84
CA SER A 138 -19.38 10.23 12.89
C SER A 138 -19.10 10.78 11.49
N THR A 139 -18.93 12.09 11.36
CA THR A 139 -18.48 12.73 10.11
C THR A 139 -17.08 12.30 9.66
N HIS A 140 -16.34 11.55 10.48
CA HIS A 140 -14.99 11.05 10.21
C HIS A 140 -14.94 9.52 9.99
N THR A 141 -16.10 8.87 9.89
CA THR A 141 -16.20 7.41 9.62
C THR A 141 -15.36 7.03 8.40
N VAL A 142 -14.68 5.87 8.47
CA VAL A 142 -13.80 5.35 7.42
C VAL A 142 -14.53 5.32 6.07
N ALA A 143 -14.15 6.23 5.18
CA ALA A 143 -14.54 6.17 3.78
C ALA A 143 -13.74 5.05 3.09
N PRO A 144 -14.29 4.40 2.06
CA PRO A 144 -13.50 3.44 1.26
C PRO A 144 -12.22 4.11 0.75
N ILE A 145 -11.04 3.64 1.16
CA ILE A 145 -9.78 4.34 0.86
C ILE A 145 -9.30 4.10 -0.58
N GLY A 146 -8.73 5.14 -1.18
CA GLY A 146 -8.05 5.14 -2.47
C GLY A 146 -6.51 5.12 -2.31
N PRO A 147 -5.76 4.98 -3.42
CA PRO A 147 -4.29 4.96 -3.37
C PRO A 147 -3.67 6.35 -3.21
N LEU A 148 -4.39 7.41 -3.58
CA LEU A 148 -3.86 8.77 -3.65
C LEU A 148 -3.94 9.44 -2.27
N GLY A 149 -2.86 9.32 -1.51
CA GLY A 149 -2.78 9.81 -0.15
C GLY A 149 -1.40 9.57 0.43
N GLU A 150 -1.24 9.77 1.73
CA GLU A 150 0.01 9.46 2.42
C GLU A 150 -0.08 8.09 3.07
N TRP A 151 0.95 7.28 2.85
CA TRP A 151 1.04 5.92 3.36
C TRP A 151 2.30 5.73 4.18
N THR A 152 2.19 5.12 5.34
CA THR A 152 3.34 4.65 6.11
C THR A 152 3.53 3.15 5.92
N ILE A 153 4.75 2.73 5.62
CA ILE A 153 5.18 1.33 5.59
C ILE A 153 6.05 1.09 6.81
N GLY A 154 5.76 0.04 7.57
CA GLY A 154 6.49 -0.33 8.77
C GLY A 154 6.85 -1.82 8.81
N ILE A 155 8.07 -2.12 9.24
CA ILE A 155 8.56 -3.50 9.43
C ILE A 155 9.23 -3.57 10.80
N ARG A 156 8.72 -4.45 11.66
CA ARG A 156 9.19 -4.58 13.05
C ARG A 156 9.95 -5.88 13.21
N GLU A 157 11.16 -5.83 13.74
CA GLU A 157 11.91 -7.04 14.14
C GLU A 157 11.12 -7.85 15.18
N GLY A 158 10.34 -7.18 16.02
CA GLY A 158 9.52 -7.81 17.04
C GLY A 158 8.43 -8.74 16.51
N ASP A 159 7.97 -8.51 15.28
CA ASP A 159 6.95 -9.33 14.61
C ASP A 159 7.59 -10.29 13.58
N ASN A 160 8.87 -10.07 13.26
CA ASN A 160 9.62 -10.76 12.23
C ASN A 160 10.93 -11.30 12.81
N GLU A 161 10.87 -12.40 13.58
CA GLU A 161 12.07 -12.98 14.19
C GLU A 161 13.12 -13.32 13.11
N GLY A 162 14.37 -12.93 13.35
CA GLY A 162 15.48 -13.18 12.42
C GLY A 162 15.41 -12.39 11.12
N LEU A 163 14.73 -11.23 11.12
CA LEU A 163 14.61 -10.34 9.96
C LEU A 163 15.99 -10.00 9.36
N ASP A 164 16.10 -10.22 8.05
CA ASP A 164 17.24 -9.85 7.22
C ASP A 164 16.73 -9.11 5.98
N LEU A 165 17.09 -7.84 5.87
CA LEU A 165 16.76 -6.96 4.75
C LEU A 165 17.99 -6.68 3.86
N SER A 166 19.12 -7.34 4.10
CA SER A 166 20.40 -7.02 3.44
C SER A 166 20.41 -7.21 1.93
N ARG A 167 19.50 -8.05 1.41
CA ARG A 167 19.33 -8.33 -0.03
C ARG A 167 18.18 -7.56 -0.67
N VAL A 168 17.47 -6.73 0.09
CA VAL A 168 16.37 -5.92 -0.44
C VAL A 168 16.96 -4.74 -1.22
N THR A 169 16.79 -4.76 -2.54
CA THR A 169 17.24 -3.69 -3.43
C THR A 169 16.12 -2.80 -3.94
N GLY A 170 14.87 -3.17 -3.68
CA GLY A 170 13.67 -2.43 -4.06
C GLY A 170 12.48 -2.86 -3.20
N VAL A 171 11.48 -1.98 -3.11
CA VAL A 171 10.23 -2.23 -2.39
C VAL A 171 9.08 -1.73 -3.25
N TRP A 172 8.03 -2.54 -3.36
CA TRP A 172 6.87 -2.23 -4.18
C TRP A 172 5.60 -2.19 -3.35
N MET A 173 4.83 -1.11 -3.49
CA MET A 173 3.44 -1.06 -3.06
C MET A 173 2.55 -1.55 -4.18
N GLU A 174 1.72 -2.56 -3.91
CA GLU A 174 0.71 -3.07 -4.84
C GLU A 174 -0.69 -2.74 -4.33
N PHE A 175 -1.36 -1.86 -5.06
CA PHE A 175 -2.75 -1.49 -4.84
C PHE A 175 -3.66 -2.42 -5.64
N CYS A 176 -4.55 -3.10 -4.92
CA CYS A 176 -5.61 -3.95 -5.46
C CYS A 176 -6.95 -3.27 -5.18
N GLY A 177 -7.80 -3.19 -6.19
CA GLY A 177 -9.04 -2.43 -6.07
C GLY A 177 -9.86 -2.40 -7.34
N ARG A 178 -10.83 -1.49 -7.36
CA ARG A 178 -11.70 -1.19 -8.49
C ARG A 178 -11.57 0.29 -8.84
N ASN A 179 -11.88 0.63 -10.09
CA ASN A 179 -11.89 2.01 -10.57
C ASN A 179 -12.98 2.20 -11.62
N MET A 180 -13.26 3.46 -11.92
CA MET A 180 -13.98 3.88 -13.12
C MET A 180 -13.01 4.38 -14.19
N PRO A 181 -13.35 4.31 -15.48
CA PRO A 181 -12.61 5.01 -16.52
C PRO A 181 -12.93 6.51 -16.45
N PHE A 182 -11.98 7.36 -16.87
CA PHE A 182 -12.32 8.74 -17.21
C PHE A 182 -13.29 8.78 -18.39
N HIS A 183 -14.20 9.75 -18.38
CA HIS A 183 -14.98 10.10 -19.55
C HIS A 183 -14.02 10.56 -20.66
N LYS A 184 -14.35 10.24 -21.91
CA LYS A 184 -13.66 10.88 -23.03
C LYS A 184 -13.94 12.38 -22.92
N PRO A 185 -12.95 13.26 -23.19
CA PRO A 185 -13.27 14.66 -23.41
C PRO A 185 -14.34 14.71 -24.50
N GLU A 186 -15.45 15.39 -24.25
CA GLU A 186 -16.43 15.65 -25.29
C GLU A 186 -15.68 16.33 -26.44
N GLY A 187 -15.57 15.64 -27.57
CA GLY A 187 -15.06 16.26 -28.78
C GLY A 187 -15.92 17.49 -29.11
N PRO A 188 -15.37 18.52 -29.78
CA PRO A 188 -16.13 19.72 -30.10
C PRO A 188 -17.46 19.31 -30.72
N GLY A 189 -18.55 19.64 -30.04
CA GLY A 189 -19.89 19.22 -30.40
C GLY A 189 -20.12 19.48 -31.88
N LYS A 190 -20.55 18.45 -32.63
CA LYS A 190 -20.99 18.65 -34.01
C LYS A 190 -22.11 19.68 -33.99
N VAL A 191 -21.80 20.90 -34.46
CA VAL A 191 -22.80 21.89 -34.80
C VAL A 191 -23.73 21.22 -35.81
N LYS A 192 -24.99 21.01 -35.41
CA LYS A 192 -26.03 20.56 -36.32
C LYS A 192 -26.29 21.72 -37.27
N ASN A 193 -25.91 21.55 -38.54
CA ASN A 193 -26.40 22.39 -39.64
C ASN A 193 -27.88 22.10 -39.89
#